data_AF-A0A7K3MTC2-F1
#
_entry.id   AF-A0A7K3MTC2-F1
#
_cell.length_a   1.000
_cell.length_b   1.000
_cell.length_c   1.000
_cell.angle_alpha   90.00
_cell.angle_beta   90.00
_cell.angle_gamma   90.00
#
_symmetry.space_group_name_H-M   'P 1'
#
loop_
_entity.id
_entity.type
_entity.pdbx_description
1 polymer ?
#
loop_
_entity_poly.entity_id
_entity_poly.type
_entity_poly.pdbx_seq_one_letter_code
_entity_poly.pdbx_strand_id
1 'polypeptide(L)'
;MKKLIFFILFISTVTSMVSCTSSTYEEISAPVTNPTYTANVEPVIKANCTGCHSGGQSPNLTTYEYVKNATQNGDLICRIDQTQACGRVMPPSGPMSKQTIDMIILWQTQGYAN
;
A
#
# COMPACT_ATOMS: atom_id res chain seq x y z
N MET A 1 -20.71 51.20 -0.36
CA MET A 1 -19.57 50.35 -0.78
C MET A 1 -19.09 49.52 0.40
N LYS A 2 -19.76 48.41 0.71
CA LYS A 2 -19.42 47.46 1.81
C LYS A 2 -19.99 46.07 1.51
N LYS A 3 -21.08 46.03 0.74
CA LYS A 3 -21.71 44.81 0.21
C LYS A 3 -21.04 44.22 -1.03
N LEU A 4 -19.96 44.85 -1.53
CA LEU A 4 -19.22 44.42 -2.74
C LEU A 4 -17.78 43.97 -2.45
N ILE A 5 -17.39 43.86 -1.17
CA ILE A 5 -16.06 43.38 -0.74
C ILE A 5 -16.14 41.95 -0.18
N PHE A 6 -17.25 41.58 0.46
CA PHE A 6 -17.41 40.20 0.94
C PHE A 6 -17.78 39.18 -0.16
N PHE A 7 -18.14 39.67 -1.36
CA PHE A 7 -18.29 38.82 -2.54
C PHE A 7 -16.92 38.37 -3.12
N ILE A 8 -15.81 38.91 -2.61
CA ILE A 8 -14.42 38.54 -2.95
C ILE A 8 -13.86 37.57 -1.90
N LEU A 9 -14.72 36.79 -1.24
CA LEU A 9 -14.31 35.69 -0.34
C LEU A 9 -14.85 34.33 -0.82
N PHE A 10 -15.20 34.23 -2.10
CA PHE A 10 -15.78 33.02 -2.70
C PHE A 10 -15.06 32.55 -3.97
N ILE A 11 -14.04 33.27 -4.45
CA ILE A 11 -13.31 32.95 -5.69
C ILE A 11 -11.80 33.13 -5.44
N SER A 12 -11.21 32.14 -4.79
CA SER A 12 -9.78 31.78 -4.75
C SER A 12 -9.72 30.72 -3.66
N THR A 13 -9.56 29.43 -3.92
CA THR A 13 -8.64 28.79 -4.84
C THR A 13 -9.16 27.38 -5.02
N VAL A 14 -9.89 27.13 -6.12
CA VAL A 14 -9.97 25.79 -6.69
C VAL A 14 -8.63 25.54 -7.39
N THR A 15 -7.57 25.44 -6.58
CA THR A 15 -6.26 24.99 -7.05
C THR A 15 -6.20 23.51 -6.79
N SER A 16 -6.64 22.78 -7.81
CA SER A 16 -5.95 21.62 -8.34
C SER A 16 -5.25 20.75 -7.29
N MET A 17 -6.02 19.97 -6.55
CA MET A 17 -5.54 18.69 -6.00
C MET A 17 -5.42 17.70 -7.16
N VAL A 18 -4.55 17.99 -8.13
CA VAL A 18 -4.04 16.94 -9.02
C VAL A 18 -2.97 16.26 -8.20
N SER A 19 -3.41 15.31 -7.37
CA SER A 19 -2.51 14.29 -6.85
C SER A 19 -2.02 13.50 -8.07
N CYS A 20 -0.87 13.89 -8.61
CA CYS A 20 -0.12 13.07 -9.54
C CYS A 20 0.36 11.84 -8.76
N THR A 21 -0.48 10.82 -8.63
CA THR A 21 -0.02 9.50 -8.21
C THR A 21 0.77 8.93 -9.38
N SER A 22 2.09 8.88 -9.26
CA SER A 22 2.94 8.21 -10.23
C SER A 22 2.81 6.70 -10.03
N SER A 23 1.84 6.08 -10.71
CA SER A 23 1.77 4.60 -10.83
C SER A 23 1.07 4.19 -12.14
N THR A 24 1.60 4.64 -13.27
CA THR A 24 0.96 4.53 -14.59
C THR A 24 0.96 3.13 -15.21
N TYR A 25 1.17 2.06 -14.43
CA TYR A 25 1.10 0.68 -14.96
C TYR A 25 0.38 -0.33 -14.05
N GLU A 26 0.38 -0.17 -12.72
CA GLU A 26 -0.37 -1.07 -11.84
C GLU A 26 -1.88 -0.78 -11.89
N GLU A 27 -2.26 0.51 -11.94
CA GLU A 27 -3.67 0.98 -11.92
C GLU A 27 -4.52 0.54 -13.13
N ILE A 28 -3.94 -0.09 -14.16
CA ILE A 28 -4.66 -0.56 -15.37
C ILE A 28 -5.06 -2.04 -15.27
N SER A 29 -4.57 -2.78 -14.26
CA SER A 29 -4.99 -4.18 -14.07
C SER A 29 -6.33 -4.27 -13.35
N ALA A 30 -7.19 -5.22 -13.74
CA ALA A 30 -8.44 -5.47 -13.04
C ALA A 30 -8.15 -5.90 -11.58
N PRO A 31 -8.93 -5.44 -10.59
CA PRO A 31 -8.76 -5.86 -9.20
C PRO A 31 -8.81 -7.38 -9.05
N VAL A 32 -7.84 -7.94 -8.31
CA VAL A 32 -7.83 -9.37 -7.96
C VAL A 32 -8.91 -9.63 -6.91
N THR A 33 -9.88 -10.49 -7.20
CA THR A 33 -11.04 -10.75 -6.31
C THR A 33 -10.86 -11.97 -5.41
N ASN A 34 -9.97 -12.90 -5.74
CA ASN A 34 -9.64 -14.08 -4.94
C ASN A 34 -8.12 -14.28 -4.89
N PRO A 35 -7.38 -13.39 -4.22
CA PRO A 35 -5.93 -13.48 -4.19
C PRO A 35 -5.46 -14.74 -3.45
N THR A 36 -4.43 -15.37 -3.99
CA THR A 36 -3.69 -16.47 -3.35
C THR A 36 -2.26 -16.03 -3.07
N TYR A 37 -1.59 -16.72 -2.17
CA TYR A 37 -0.20 -16.43 -1.88
C TYR A 37 0.67 -16.63 -3.12
N THR A 38 0.60 -17.82 -3.72
CA THR A 38 1.45 -18.22 -4.83
C THR A 38 1.24 -17.36 -6.08
N ALA A 39 0.00 -17.03 -6.43
CA ALA A 39 -0.29 -16.27 -7.64
C ALA A 39 -0.13 -14.75 -7.48
N ASN A 40 -0.33 -14.20 -6.27
CA ASN A 40 -0.48 -12.76 -6.10
C ASN A 40 0.46 -12.16 -5.05
N VAL A 41 0.53 -12.74 -3.85
CA VAL A 41 1.30 -12.14 -2.74
C VAL A 41 2.80 -12.44 -2.85
N GLU A 42 3.18 -13.67 -3.16
CA GLU A 42 4.56 -14.13 -3.24
C GLU A 42 5.39 -13.32 -4.26
N PRO A 43 4.91 -13.06 -5.50
CA PRO A 43 5.66 -12.23 -6.46
C PRO A 43 5.93 -10.81 -5.93
N VAL A 44 4.95 -10.22 -5.24
CA VAL A 44 5.06 -8.88 -4.66
C VAL A 44 6.11 -8.88 -3.54
N ILE A 45 6.06 -9.85 -2.63
CA ILE A 45 7.02 -9.98 -1.52
C ILE A 45 8.44 -10.23 -2.04
N LYS A 46 8.60 -11.11 -3.04
CA LYS A 46 9.91 -11.39 -3.65
C LYS A 46 10.51 -10.17 -4.34
N ALA A 47 9.69 -9.39 -5.04
CA ALA A 47 10.16 -8.21 -5.76
C ALA A 47 10.55 -7.06 -4.82
N ASN A 48 9.78 -6.86 -3.73
CA ASN A 48 9.85 -5.63 -2.95
C ASN A 48 10.42 -5.78 -1.53
N CYS A 49 10.47 -6.99 -0.99
CA CYS A 49 10.78 -7.20 0.44
C CYS A 49 12.03 -8.07 0.65
N THR A 50 12.18 -9.17 -0.10
CA THR A 50 13.21 -10.18 0.20
C THR A 50 14.63 -9.72 -0.05
N GLY A 51 14.85 -8.57 -0.70
CA GLY A 51 16.20 -7.98 -0.81
C GLY A 51 16.84 -7.66 0.54
N CYS A 52 16.04 -7.31 1.55
CA CYS A 52 16.49 -7.09 2.93
C CYS A 52 15.94 -8.16 3.90
N HIS A 53 14.71 -8.63 3.67
CA HIS A 53 13.97 -9.52 4.56
C HIS A 53 14.14 -11.01 4.22
N SER A 54 15.37 -11.45 3.92
CA SER A 54 15.70 -12.85 3.58
C SER A 54 16.38 -13.63 4.70
N GLY A 55 16.11 -13.28 5.97
CA GLY A 55 16.74 -13.88 7.14
C GLY A 55 17.92 -13.08 7.71
N GLY A 56 18.41 -12.06 6.99
CA GLY A 56 19.40 -11.10 7.49
C GLY A 56 18.79 -9.95 8.32
N GLN A 57 17.51 -9.65 8.10
CA GLN A 57 16.72 -8.69 8.88
C GLN A 57 15.37 -9.28 9.27
N SER A 58 14.87 -8.89 10.44
CA SER A 58 13.54 -9.27 10.92
C SER A 58 12.47 -8.30 10.42
N PRO A 59 11.27 -8.78 10.02
CA PRO A 59 10.90 -10.19 9.91
C PRO A 59 11.56 -10.87 8.70
N ASN A 60 11.74 -12.19 8.76
CA ASN A 60 12.01 -12.97 7.55
C ASN A 60 10.73 -13.02 6.71
N LEU A 61 10.80 -12.91 5.39
CA LEU A 61 9.65 -12.91 4.47
C LEU A 61 9.84 -13.89 3.29
N THR A 62 10.64 -14.94 3.48
CA THR A 62 11.02 -15.88 2.41
C THR A 62 10.07 -17.06 2.21
N THR A 63 9.12 -17.29 3.12
CA THR A 63 8.16 -18.39 3.01
C THR A 63 6.74 -17.91 3.25
N TYR A 64 5.76 -18.71 2.82
CA TYR A 64 4.34 -18.49 3.09
C TYR A 64 4.06 -18.26 4.57
N GLU A 65 4.60 -19.12 5.45
CA GLU A 65 4.34 -19.07 6.88
C GLU A 65 4.86 -17.77 7.49
N TYR A 66 6.03 -17.32 7.05
CA TYR A 66 6.62 -16.08 7.56
C TYR A 66 5.87 -14.84 7.06
N VAL A 67 5.47 -14.80 5.79
CA VAL A 67 4.65 -13.71 5.26
C VAL A 67 3.29 -13.67 5.95
N LYS A 68 2.62 -14.83 6.07
CA LYS A 68 1.36 -14.95 6.81
C LYS A 68 1.51 -14.47 8.25
N ASN A 69 2.56 -14.88 8.95
CA ASN A 69 2.80 -14.47 10.33
C ASN A 69 3.02 -12.96 10.44
N ALA A 70 3.82 -12.37 9.54
CA ALA A 70 4.08 -10.93 9.50
C ALA A 70 2.82 -10.12 9.18
N THR A 71 1.91 -10.64 8.35
CA THR A 71 0.60 -10.03 8.07
C THR A 71 -0.38 -10.20 9.22
N GLN A 72 -0.42 -11.38 9.84
CA GLN A 72 -1.42 -11.73 10.86
C GLN A 72 -1.07 -11.16 12.24
N ASN A 73 0.18 -11.30 12.65
CA ASN A 73 0.65 -11.01 14.01
C ASN A 73 1.70 -9.89 14.03
N GLY A 74 2.15 -9.44 12.87
CA GLY A 74 3.10 -8.34 12.72
C GLY A 74 2.43 -7.07 12.21
N ASP A 75 3.26 -6.20 11.66
CA ASP A 75 2.87 -4.88 11.16
C ASP A 75 2.97 -4.76 9.63
N LEU A 76 3.08 -5.87 8.88
CA LEU A 76 3.35 -5.86 7.43
C LEU A 76 2.44 -4.89 6.67
N ILE A 77 1.11 -5.04 6.80
CA ILE A 77 0.13 -4.15 6.14
C ILE A 77 0.34 -2.69 6.53
N CYS A 78 0.64 -2.46 7.80
CA CYS A 78 0.82 -1.12 8.31
C CYS A 78 2.09 -0.47 7.73
N ARG A 79 3.19 -1.23 7.62
CA ARG A 79 4.47 -0.73 7.12
C ARG A 79 4.46 -0.44 5.62
N ILE A 80 3.64 -1.14 4.84
CA ILE A 80 3.52 -0.91 3.40
C ILE A 80 2.60 0.25 3.01
N ASP A 81 1.86 0.78 3.99
CA ASP A 81 0.91 1.87 3.82
C ASP A 81 1.52 3.22 4.27
N GLN A 82 1.34 4.24 3.44
CA GLN A 82 1.81 5.61 3.66
C GLN A 82 0.95 6.41 4.64
N THR A 83 -0.27 5.94 4.92
CA THR A 83 -1.26 6.65 5.73
C THR A 83 -1.20 6.32 7.21
N GLN A 84 -0.39 5.31 7.57
CA GLN A 84 -0.39 4.73 8.92
C GLN A 84 0.77 5.26 9.77
N ALA A 85 0.47 5.56 11.04
CA ALA A 85 1.47 6.00 12.01
C ALA A 85 2.13 4.81 12.75
N CYS A 86 2.77 3.89 12.01
CA CYS A 86 3.43 2.69 12.58
C CYS A 86 4.94 2.60 12.32
N GLY A 87 5.57 3.74 12.05
CA GLY A 87 7.01 3.87 11.91
C GLY A 87 7.45 4.16 10.47
N ARG A 88 8.64 3.67 10.10
CA ARG A 88 9.19 3.93 8.75
C ARG A 88 8.46 3.11 7.70
N VAL A 89 7.89 3.79 6.70
CA VAL A 89 7.29 3.14 5.53
C VAL A 89 8.30 2.19 4.88
N MET A 90 7.82 1.02 4.47
CA MET A 90 8.57 0.01 3.74
C MET A 90 7.86 -0.29 2.41
N PRO A 91 8.60 -0.51 1.32
CA PRO A 91 10.05 -0.43 1.22
C PRO A 91 10.61 1.00 1.41
N PRO A 92 11.91 1.18 1.66
CA PRO A 92 12.50 2.52 1.84
C PRO A 92 12.37 3.44 0.61
N SER A 93 12.12 2.85 -0.57
CA SER A 93 11.84 3.58 -1.81
C SER A 93 10.48 4.29 -1.81
N GLY A 94 9.59 3.97 -0.87
CA GLY A 94 8.24 4.52 -0.79
C GLY A 94 7.20 3.43 -0.51
N PRO A 95 5.93 3.83 -0.32
CA PRO A 95 4.83 2.90 -0.08
C PRO A 95 4.58 2.03 -1.30
N MET A 96 3.78 0.99 -1.10
CA MET A 96 3.21 0.23 -2.20
C MET A 96 2.00 0.96 -2.81
N SER A 97 1.60 0.56 -4.02
CA SER A 97 0.37 1.05 -4.62
C SER A 97 -0.84 0.64 -3.79
N LYS A 98 -1.90 1.45 -3.84
CA LYS A 98 -3.12 1.15 -3.12
C LYS A 98 -3.74 -0.18 -3.58
N GLN A 99 -3.68 -0.47 -4.88
CA GLN A 99 -4.17 -1.74 -5.42
C GLN A 99 -3.42 -2.95 -4.82
N THR A 100 -2.09 -2.88 -4.69
CA THR A 100 -1.30 -3.96 -4.08
C THR A 100 -1.62 -4.13 -2.60
N ILE A 101 -1.73 -3.02 -1.85
CA ILE A 101 -2.10 -3.06 -0.43
C ILE A 101 -3.49 -3.70 -0.26
N ASP A 102 -4.48 -3.24 -1.05
CA ASP A 102 -5.85 -3.76 -0.99
C ASP A 102 -5.90 -5.26 -1.36
N MET A 103 -5.06 -5.73 -2.29
CA MET A 103 -4.93 -7.15 -2.63
C MET A 103 -4.40 -7.98 -1.44
N ILE A 104 -3.37 -7.52 -0.73
CA ILE A 104 -2.82 -8.25 0.43
C ILE A 104 -3.81 -8.23 1.60
N ILE A 105 -4.54 -7.13 1.81
CA ILE A 105 -5.65 -7.05 2.77
C ILE A 105 -6.75 -8.04 2.41
N LEU A 106 -7.12 -8.14 1.13
CA LEU A 106 -8.13 -9.09 0.69
C LEU A 106 -7.67 -10.54 0.91
N TRP A 107 -6.40 -10.85 0.64
CA TRP A 107 -5.80 -12.16 0.96
C TRP A 107 -5.87 -12.49 2.46
N GLN A 108 -5.57 -11.51 3.32
CA GLN A 108 -5.72 -11.65 4.77
C GLN A 108 -7.18 -11.93 5.18
N THR A 109 -8.13 -11.16 4.65
CA THR A 109 -9.56 -11.29 5.01
C THR A 109 -10.19 -12.58 4.47
N GLN A 110 -9.67 -13.13 3.38
CA GLN A 110 -10.07 -14.43 2.82
C GLN A 110 -9.36 -15.63 3.47
N GLY A 111 -8.59 -15.43 4.54
CA GLY A 111 -8.02 -16.52 5.32
C GLY A 111 -6.69 -17.06 4.81
N TYR A 112 -5.92 -16.26 4.06
CA TYR A 112 -4.56 -16.59 3.61
C TYR A 112 -4.51 -17.79 2.65
N ALA A 113 -5.36 -17.82 1.63
CA ALA A 113 -5.34 -18.87 0.60
C ALA A 113 -3.94 -19.00 -0.04
N ASN A 114 -3.45 -20.22 -0.22
CA ASN A 114 -2.11 -20.46 -0.79
C ASN A 114 -2.12 -20.46 -2.31
#